data_AF-A0A8T4KKS2-F1
#
_entry.id   AF-A0A8T4KKS2-F1
#
_cell.length_a   1.000
_cell.length_b   1.000
_cell.length_c   1.000
_cell.angle_alpha   90.00
_cell.angle_beta   90.00
_cell.angle_gamma   90.00
#
_symmetry.space_group_name_H-M   'P 1'
#
loop_
_entity.id
_entity.type
_entity.pdbx_description
1 polymer ?
#
loop_
_entity_poly.entity_id
_entity_poly.type
_entity_poly.pdbx_seq_one_letter_code
_entity_poly.pdbx_strand_id
1 'polypeptide(L)'
;LVLANQSNTFTASQSVAVNDAVNETVTNMLFLNHTTSAVSNGTAASNGTGIGSGIIFAAEDAAGQSELAAQIIGMLTTVTNTTEAGALAFRTRTGGGALTERMRITGTGNVGIGDATPDALLDFDFSSTSGSAGTEYGAFFTVTDTGGVQTGTDTTYGTRISTTRTGAGAGTLNTYGLYSDVTGDADGTSTAVAIYGTAAGADNNYAAILNGSVGINTTSPSHTLTVVGTLNVTGGHLNVVGLIVNATGSVGIGTASPGAELHVDGQVAIGSNLAGYTGVYDFVVSSANGGIVLDRTGGSNEPFIRLTAADAGGGQIRGLTGGGLRFTNSNSTSEKVRIDNNGLVGINATSPAALLHVDGTTDASLTTHGLAVFGSTTGANIVLDQNEIIARNNGANSILYLQIEGGNLFMGTSVAPGNVSIGSSGAATSRFQIGNDTNTQQWSGSNPYVLIQGVDNEVATPALTVKDENSGTMFELTTTGDSSVGRAYFGGLVGINTTAPQALLHINTSANVNPFRITSASSASTFIVDSSGSVGIGTASPVTALGVSGSVNVTGFVNATGIQSVNANITLDKGNLVLRNLGVANTTQERWLDGNGRVVAVRYWNGTALVLNVTG
;
A
#
# COMPACT_ATOMS: atom_id res chain seq x y z
N LEU A 1 34.29 -55.51 92.72
CA LEU A 1 33.31 -56.33 93.47
C LEU A 1 32.71 -57.33 92.49
N VAL A 2 33.21 -58.56 92.45
CA VAL A 2 32.57 -59.66 91.71
C VAL A 2 31.70 -60.41 92.70
N LEU A 3 30.39 -60.32 92.53
CA LEU A 3 29.42 -61.11 93.28
C LEU A 3 28.79 -62.09 92.30
N ALA A 4 29.50 -63.19 92.02
CA ALA A 4 28.86 -64.36 91.45
C ALA A 4 28.36 -65.22 92.62
N ASN A 5 27.05 -65.46 92.69
CA ASN A 5 26.56 -66.58 93.48
C ASN A 5 25.45 -67.31 92.72
N GLN A 6 25.67 -68.61 92.57
CA GLN A 6 24.71 -69.53 91.98
C GLN A 6 23.62 -69.84 93.00
N SER A 7 22.39 -69.96 92.50
CA SER A 7 21.16 -70.44 93.15
C SER A 7 20.28 -69.41 93.89
N ASN A 8 19.04 -69.37 93.38
CA ASN A 8 17.78 -68.90 93.97
C ASN A 8 17.52 -67.38 94.05
N THR A 9 16.68 -66.94 93.10
CA THR A 9 15.71 -65.83 93.15
C THR A 9 15.83 -64.89 94.34
N PHE A 10 16.64 -63.85 94.17
CA PHE A 10 16.53 -62.57 94.86
C PHE A 10 16.68 -61.45 93.83
N THR A 11 15.84 -60.44 93.93
CA THR A 11 16.03 -59.13 93.30
C THR A 11 17.19 -58.41 93.98
N ALA A 12 18.43 -58.81 93.65
CA ALA A 12 19.62 -58.12 94.14
C ALA A 12 19.70 -56.72 93.50
N SER A 13 19.26 -55.69 94.23
CA SER A 13 19.46 -54.29 93.87
C SER A 13 20.63 -53.74 94.69
N GLN A 14 21.71 -53.33 94.03
CA GLN A 14 22.78 -52.58 94.65
C GLN A 14 22.56 -51.10 94.35
N SER A 15 22.19 -50.32 95.36
CA SER A 15 21.99 -48.87 95.25
C SER A 15 23.16 -48.11 95.90
N VAL A 16 23.55 -47.01 95.25
CA VAL A 16 24.42 -45.99 95.84
C VAL A 16 23.58 -44.72 95.92
N ALA A 17 23.38 -44.19 97.13
CA ALA A 17 22.49 -43.06 97.36
C ALA A 17 23.04 -42.12 98.44
N VAL A 18 22.80 -40.82 98.24
CA VAL A 18 23.00 -39.75 99.21
C VAL A 18 21.69 -38.99 99.29
N ASN A 19 21.24 -38.67 100.50
CA ASN A 19 20.08 -37.85 100.76
C ASN A 19 20.55 -36.55 101.41
N ASP A 20 20.42 -35.43 100.70
CA ASP A 20 20.84 -34.11 101.14
C ASP A 20 19.72 -33.11 100.82
N ALA A 21 19.30 -32.33 101.81
CA ALA A 21 18.15 -31.43 101.73
C ALA A 21 18.51 -29.98 101.34
N VAL A 22 19.81 -29.65 101.20
CA VAL A 22 20.25 -28.24 101.07
C VAL A 22 21.32 -28.00 99.99
N ASN A 23 21.95 -29.04 99.45
CA ASN A 23 22.97 -28.85 98.41
C ASN A 23 22.35 -28.75 97.00
N GLU A 24 22.45 -27.57 96.39
CA GLU A 24 22.02 -27.31 95.00
C GLU A 24 23.15 -27.57 93.98
N THR A 25 24.31 -28.07 94.42
CA THR A 25 25.47 -28.40 93.56
C THR A 25 25.61 -29.90 93.31
N VAL A 26 26.39 -30.27 92.29
CA VAL A 26 26.59 -31.68 91.90
C VAL A 26 27.37 -32.45 92.98
N THR A 27 26.77 -33.51 93.55
CA THR A 27 27.45 -34.45 94.47
C THR A 27 27.83 -35.74 93.73
N ASN A 28 29.13 -36.04 93.64
CA ASN A 28 29.62 -37.26 93.01
C ASN A 28 29.36 -38.49 93.88
N MET A 29 28.50 -39.40 93.44
CA MET A 29 28.14 -40.59 94.22
C MET A 29 28.94 -41.85 93.85
N LEU A 30 29.48 -41.92 92.64
CA LEU A 30 30.30 -43.02 92.17
C LEU A 30 31.58 -42.48 91.54
N PHE A 31 32.71 -42.75 92.17
CA PHE A 31 34.03 -42.37 91.66
C PHE A 31 34.75 -43.61 91.13
N LEU A 32 34.93 -43.65 89.81
CA LEU A 32 35.67 -44.71 89.13
C LEU A 32 37.03 -44.15 88.72
N ASN A 33 38.10 -44.76 89.23
CA ASN A 33 39.47 -44.30 88.99
C ASN A 33 40.30 -45.43 88.38
N HIS A 34 41.05 -45.11 87.33
CA HIS A 34 42.04 -46.00 86.73
C HIS A 34 43.39 -45.29 86.81
N THR A 35 44.25 -45.79 87.70
CA THR A 35 45.62 -45.28 87.84
C THR A 35 46.59 -46.30 87.27
N THR A 36 47.43 -45.86 86.35
CA THR A 36 48.54 -46.67 85.83
C THR A 36 49.80 -46.35 86.64
N SER A 37 49.78 -46.73 87.92
CA SER A 37 50.92 -46.51 88.81
C SER A 37 51.98 -47.59 88.60
N ALA A 38 52.83 -47.45 87.56
CA ALA A 38 54.22 -47.95 87.50
C ALA A 38 54.87 -47.70 86.13
N VAL A 39 55.99 -46.97 86.12
CA VAL A 39 57.25 -47.53 85.62
C VAL A 39 58.36 -47.15 86.61
N SER A 40 58.99 -48.15 87.22
CA SER A 40 60.21 -48.05 88.05
C SER A 40 61.46 -47.68 87.24
N ASN A 41 61.32 -47.02 86.08
CA ASN A 41 62.42 -46.62 85.20
C ASN A 41 62.14 -45.32 84.42
N GLY A 42 61.49 -44.34 85.05
CA GLY A 42 61.54 -42.93 84.62
C GLY A 42 60.90 -42.57 83.28
N THR A 43 60.26 -43.50 82.58
CA THR A 43 59.44 -43.20 81.40
C THR A 43 57.99 -43.42 81.81
N ALA A 44 57.23 -42.36 82.07
CA ALA A 44 55.77 -42.46 82.23
C ALA A 44 55.21 -43.26 81.05
N ALA A 45 54.14 -44.05 81.25
CA ALA A 45 53.50 -44.83 80.17
C ALA A 45 53.30 -43.92 78.95
N SER A 46 54.23 -44.03 77.99
CA SER A 46 54.38 -43.01 76.96
C SER A 46 53.34 -43.27 75.88
N ASN A 47 52.56 -42.23 75.58
CA ASN A 47 51.82 -42.04 74.32
C ASN A 47 50.67 -42.99 74.01
N GLY A 48 50.10 -43.69 75.00
CA GLY A 48 48.84 -44.41 74.81
C GLY A 48 47.62 -43.48 74.94
N THR A 49 46.78 -43.39 73.92
CA THR A 49 45.42 -42.85 74.04
C THR A 49 44.54 -43.88 74.77
N GLY A 50 43.56 -43.43 75.57
CA GLY A 50 42.51 -44.30 76.11
C GLY A 50 42.67 -44.82 77.54
N ILE A 51 43.49 -44.18 78.39
CA ILE A 51 43.47 -44.49 79.84
C ILE A 51 42.13 -44.01 80.41
N GLY A 52 41.31 -44.93 80.89
CA GLY A 52 39.97 -44.61 81.36
C GLY A 52 39.38 -45.65 82.31
N SER A 53 38.23 -45.33 82.87
CA SER A 53 37.40 -46.24 83.66
C SER A 53 36.00 -46.32 83.06
N GLY A 54 35.27 -47.41 83.31
CA GLY A 54 33.96 -47.60 82.71
C GLY A 54 33.04 -48.50 83.51
N ILE A 55 31.77 -48.45 83.13
CA ILE A 55 30.68 -49.28 83.65
C ILE A 55 30.33 -50.28 82.57
N ILE A 56 30.34 -51.57 82.93
CA ILE A 56 30.05 -52.68 82.00
C ILE A 56 28.65 -53.23 82.30
N PHE A 57 27.88 -53.44 81.25
CA PHE A 57 26.61 -54.13 81.28
C PHE A 57 26.78 -55.47 80.57
N ALA A 58 26.52 -56.58 81.26
CA ALA A 58 26.60 -57.93 80.72
C ALA A 58 25.31 -58.70 81.02
N ALA A 59 24.93 -59.62 80.13
CA ALA A 59 23.74 -60.45 80.25
C ALA A 59 24.02 -61.87 79.74
N GLU A 60 23.20 -62.83 80.15
CA GLU A 60 23.29 -64.22 79.67
C GLU A 60 22.63 -64.35 78.28
N ASP A 61 23.28 -65.05 77.36
CA ASP A 61 22.72 -65.36 76.05
C ASP A 61 21.85 -66.64 76.07
N ALA A 62 21.27 -67.01 74.92
CA ALA A 62 20.41 -68.19 74.81
C ALA A 62 21.17 -69.53 75.02
N ALA A 63 22.51 -69.52 75.02
CA ALA A 63 23.37 -70.68 75.28
C ALA A 63 23.90 -70.71 76.72
N GLY A 64 23.47 -69.78 77.57
CA GLY A 64 23.86 -69.70 78.98
C GLY A 64 25.20 -69.02 79.24
N GLN A 65 25.76 -68.32 78.26
CA GLN A 65 27.05 -67.64 78.39
C GLN A 65 26.86 -66.18 78.77
N SER A 66 27.70 -65.67 79.70
CA SER A 66 27.70 -64.24 80.05
C SER A 66 28.40 -63.44 78.97
N GLU A 67 27.65 -62.52 78.37
CA GLU A 67 28.09 -61.72 77.23
C GLU A 67 27.98 -60.22 77.56
N LEU A 68 28.97 -59.46 77.10
CA LEU A 68 28.93 -58.00 77.19
C LEU A 68 27.82 -57.44 76.30
N ALA A 69 26.90 -56.68 76.87
CA ALA A 69 25.82 -56.02 76.15
C ALA A 69 26.21 -54.57 75.76
N ALA A 70 26.76 -53.82 76.72
CA ALA A 70 27.13 -52.42 76.53
C ALA A 70 28.21 -51.96 77.52
N GLN A 71 28.82 -50.81 77.25
CA GLN A 71 29.76 -50.15 78.16
C GLN A 71 29.66 -48.63 78.06
N ILE A 72 29.83 -47.94 79.20
CA ILE A 72 30.03 -46.49 79.27
C ILE A 72 31.44 -46.25 79.79
N ILE A 73 32.24 -45.40 79.11
CA ILE A 73 33.66 -45.20 79.43
C ILE A 73 33.97 -43.72 79.52
N GLY A 74 34.56 -43.29 80.63
CA GLY A 74 35.29 -42.02 80.72
C GLY A 74 36.77 -42.29 80.51
N MET A 75 37.40 -41.63 79.53
CA MET A 75 38.81 -41.85 79.18
C MET A 75 39.55 -40.54 78.92
N LEU A 76 40.86 -40.55 79.11
CA LEU A 76 41.77 -39.56 78.56
C LEU A 76 42.14 -39.97 77.13
N THR A 77 41.76 -39.15 76.16
CA THR A 77 42.18 -39.28 74.76
C THR A 77 43.57 -38.70 74.55
N THR A 78 43.98 -37.73 75.37
CA THR A 78 45.37 -37.27 75.49
C THR A 78 45.77 -37.36 76.95
N VAL A 79 46.86 -38.08 77.23
CA VAL A 79 47.37 -38.36 78.60
C VAL A 79 48.61 -37.52 78.94
N THR A 80 49.03 -36.65 78.03
CA THR A 80 50.20 -35.79 78.19
C THR A 80 49.91 -34.69 79.20
N ASN A 81 50.80 -34.53 80.17
CA ASN A 81 50.71 -33.49 81.20
C ASN A 81 50.50 -32.11 80.57
N THR A 82 49.58 -31.32 81.12
CA THR A 82 49.20 -29.95 80.70
C THR A 82 48.41 -29.84 79.39
N THR A 83 48.22 -30.93 78.65
CA THR A 83 47.42 -30.97 77.42
C THR A 83 46.39 -32.11 77.47
N GLU A 84 45.97 -32.50 78.67
CA GLU A 84 45.05 -33.61 78.87
C GLU A 84 43.72 -33.33 78.19
N ALA A 85 43.22 -34.32 77.46
CA ALA A 85 41.92 -34.26 76.81
C ALA A 85 41.12 -35.49 77.22
N GLY A 86 39.86 -35.30 77.61
CA GLY A 86 38.94 -36.37 77.99
C GLY A 86 37.99 -36.75 76.84
N ALA A 87 37.32 -37.89 76.98
CA ALA A 87 36.11 -38.22 76.24
C ALA A 87 35.20 -39.14 77.06
N LEU A 88 33.90 -39.06 76.82
CA LEU A 88 32.89 -40.01 77.27
C LEU A 88 32.42 -40.82 76.06
N ALA A 89 32.50 -42.15 76.13
CA ALA A 89 32.09 -43.04 75.04
C ALA A 89 31.03 -44.04 75.49
N PHE A 90 30.06 -44.28 74.61
CA PHE A 90 29.04 -45.31 74.75
C PHE A 90 29.30 -46.40 73.71
N ARG A 91 29.43 -47.64 74.18
CA ARG A 91 29.67 -48.80 73.33
C ARG A 91 28.55 -49.82 73.45
N THR A 92 28.14 -50.39 72.32
CA THR A 92 27.19 -51.50 72.27
C THR A 92 27.66 -52.57 71.30
N ARG A 93 27.14 -53.79 71.49
CA ARG A 93 27.41 -54.96 70.64
C ARG A 93 26.40 -55.01 69.49
N THR A 94 26.87 -55.31 68.28
CA THR A 94 26.00 -55.73 67.15
C THR A 94 26.22 -57.21 66.85
N GLY A 95 25.14 -57.99 66.81
CA GLY A 95 25.09 -59.34 66.21
C GLY A 95 26.27 -60.27 66.49
N GLY A 96 26.51 -60.65 67.75
CA GLY A 96 27.59 -61.58 68.14
C GLY A 96 29.03 -61.02 68.02
N GLY A 97 29.23 -59.80 67.50
CA GLY A 97 30.53 -59.14 67.36
C GLY A 97 31.09 -58.52 68.64
N ALA A 98 32.15 -57.70 68.56
CA ALA A 98 32.69 -56.98 69.72
C ALA A 98 31.85 -55.73 70.07
N LEU A 99 32.10 -55.14 71.25
CA LEU A 99 31.58 -53.81 71.59
C LEU A 99 32.21 -52.76 70.67
N THR A 100 31.36 -51.95 70.04
CA THR A 100 31.74 -50.85 69.14
C THR A 100 31.26 -49.52 69.71
N GLU A 101 32.04 -48.45 69.56
CA GLU A 101 31.60 -47.10 69.92
C GLU A 101 30.43 -46.68 69.03
N ARG A 102 29.38 -46.16 69.67
CA ARG A 102 28.17 -45.64 68.98
C ARG A 102 27.95 -44.17 69.21
N MET A 103 28.40 -43.66 70.35
CA MET A 103 28.33 -42.25 70.67
C MET A 103 29.58 -41.86 71.46
N ARG A 104 30.11 -40.69 71.15
CA ARG A 104 31.25 -40.09 71.85
C ARG A 104 30.98 -38.62 72.12
N ILE A 105 31.35 -38.15 73.30
CA ILE A 105 31.48 -36.72 73.63
C ILE A 105 32.95 -36.46 73.91
N THR A 106 33.58 -35.58 73.12
CA THR A 106 34.99 -35.22 73.26
C THR A 106 35.21 -34.15 74.33
N GLY A 107 36.47 -33.92 74.71
CA GLY A 107 36.85 -32.90 75.69
C GLY A 107 36.58 -31.46 75.22
N THR A 108 36.40 -31.25 73.91
CA THR A 108 35.98 -29.95 73.33
C THR A 108 34.47 -29.80 73.26
N GLY A 109 33.70 -30.85 73.61
CA GLY A 109 32.24 -30.86 73.61
C GLY A 109 31.59 -31.40 72.33
N ASN A 110 32.37 -31.77 71.31
CA ASN A 110 31.83 -32.38 70.09
C ASN A 110 31.20 -33.74 70.40
N VAL A 111 29.98 -33.96 69.90
CA VAL A 111 29.19 -35.18 70.03
C VAL A 111 29.19 -35.92 68.69
N GLY A 112 29.84 -37.07 68.63
CA GLY A 112 29.76 -37.98 67.49
C GLY A 112 28.75 -39.09 67.75
N ILE A 113 27.89 -39.38 66.78
CA ILE A 113 27.02 -40.57 66.76
C ILE A 113 27.41 -41.39 65.52
N GLY A 114 27.89 -42.60 65.74
CA GLY A 114 28.54 -43.40 64.69
C GLY A 114 29.98 -42.98 64.37
N ASP A 115 30.42 -41.81 64.85
CA ASP A 115 31.77 -41.29 64.69
C ASP A 115 32.57 -41.26 66.01
N ALA A 116 33.82 -41.74 65.95
CA ALA A 116 34.79 -41.70 67.05
C ALA A 116 35.70 -40.46 67.01
N THR A 117 35.67 -39.66 65.93
CA THR A 117 36.53 -38.50 65.70
C THR A 117 35.73 -37.26 65.23
N PRO A 118 34.67 -36.85 65.95
CA PRO A 118 33.72 -35.84 65.46
C PRO A 118 34.40 -34.51 65.12
N ASP A 119 34.28 -34.10 63.86
CA ASP A 119 34.87 -32.87 63.35
C ASP A 119 33.90 -31.67 63.38
N ALA A 120 32.63 -31.94 63.70
CA ALA A 120 31.60 -30.96 64.03
C ALA A 120 31.12 -31.08 65.49
N LEU A 121 30.41 -30.05 65.99
CA LEU A 121 29.86 -30.06 67.36
C LEU A 121 28.84 -31.20 67.57
N LEU A 122 28.04 -31.50 66.54
CA LEU A 122 27.22 -32.68 66.45
C LEU A 122 27.50 -33.31 65.09
N ASP A 123 27.97 -34.55 65.11
CA ASP A 123 28.45 -35.26 63.94
C ASP A 123 27.78 -36.63 63.84
N PHE A 124 27.34 -36.98 62.64
CA PHE A 124 26.68 -38.24 62.33
C PHE A 124 27.42 -38.91 61.17
N ASP A 125 28.29 -39.86 61.46
CA ASP A 125 28.88 -40.70 60.42
C ASP A 125 28.08 -41.99 60.28
N PHE A 126 27.56 -42.18 59.07
CA PHE A 126 26.94 -43.42 58.65
C PHE A 126 27.63 -43.93 57.40
N SER A 127 28.15 -45.15 57.45
CA SER A 127 28.67 -45.87 56.29
C SER A 127 28.04 -47.26 56.23
N SER A 128 27.60 -47.67 55.03
CA SER A 128 27.11 -49.02 54.77
C SER A 128 27.95 -49.65 53.67
N THR A 129 28.25 -50.93 53.84
CA THR A 129 28.92 -51.79 52.84
C THR A 129 28.04 -53.00 52.49
N SER A 130 26.75 -52.95 52.83
CA SER A 130 25.80 -54.04 52.59
C SER A 130 25.61 -54.28 51.09
N GLY A 131 25.77 -55.53 50.65
CA GLY A 131 25.47 -55.96 49.27
C GLY A 131 23.99 -56.28 49.01
N SER A 132 23.13 -56.15 50.02
CA SER A 132 21.70 -56.42 49.93
C SER A 132 20.91 -55.13 49.70
N ALA A 133 19.89 -55.17 48.84
CA ALA A 133 19.02 -54.03 48.59
C ALA A 133 18.29 -53.59 49.88
N GLY A 134 18.32 -52.29 50.17
CA GLY A 134 17.67 -51.71 51.35
C GLY A 134 17.56 -50.19 51.25
N THR A 135 16.79 -49.60 52.16
CA THR A 135 16.71 -48.15 52.36
C THR A 135 17.40 -47.81 53.68
N GLU A 136 18.35 -46.88 53.61
CA GLU A 136 19.21 -46.52 54.74
C GLU A 136 19.10 -45.01 55.00
N TYR A 137 19.30 -44.60 56.25
CA TYR A 137 19.21 -43.20 56.67
C TYR A 137 20.39 -42.88 57.58
N GLY A 138 21.08 -41.76 57.32
CA GLY A 138 22.08 -41.21 58.26
C GLY A 138 21.41 -40.55 59.47
N ALA A 139 20.35 -39.79 59.23
CA ALA A 139 19.48 -39.22 60.27
C ALA A 139 18.02 -39.25 59.80
N PHE A 140 17.07 -39.51 60.71
CA PHE A 140 15.64 -39.53 60.42
C PHE A 140 14.87 -38.82 61.53
N PHE A 141 14.20 -37.71 61.19
CA PHE A 141 13.44 -36.89 62.14
C PHE A 141 11.95 -36.93 61.80
N THR A 142 11.12 -37.40 62.74
CA THR A 142 9.65 -37.36 62.63
C THR A 142 9.10 -36.34 63.60
N VAL A 143 8.34 -35.36 63.09
CA VAL A 143 7.63 -34.37 63.90
C VAL A 143 6.15 -34.44 63.55
N THR A 144 5.32 -34.69 64.57
CA THR A 144 3.87 -34.82 64.42
C THR A 144 3.19 -33.84 65.37
N ASP A 145 2.30 -33.02 64.83
CA ASP A 145 1.41 -32.15 65.59
C ASP A 145 -0.02 -32.34 65.08
N THR A 146 -0.90 -32.75 65.98
CA THR A 146 -2.31 -33.06 65.70
C THR A 146 -3.27 -32.17 66.49
N GLY A 147 -2.78 -31.06 67.06
CA GLY A 147 -3.59 -30.11 67.80
C GLY A 147 -4.64 -29.42 66.92
N GLY A 148 -5.89 -29.34 67.39
CA GLY A 148 -6.95 -28.59 66.71
C GLY A 148 -7.01 -27.14 67.21
N VAL A 149 -6.99 -26.17 66.29
CA VAL A 149 -6.99 -24.73 66.61
C VAL A 149 -8.37 -24.13 66.32
N GLN A 150 -9.07 -23.65 67.35
CA GLN A 150 -10.37 -22.97 67.17
C GLN A 150 -10.25 -21.47 66.83
N THR A 151 -9.20 -20.79 67.32
CA THR A 151 -8.85 -19.39 66.98
C THR A 151 -7.33 -19.22 67.00
N GLY A 152 -6.78 -18.30 66.20
CA GLY A 152 -5.33 -18.03 66.14
C GLY A 152 -4.58 -18.84 65.07
N THR A 153 -3.24 -18.92 65.20
CA THR A 153 -2.35 -19.65 64.29
C THR A 153 -1.50 -20.62 65.11
N ASP A 154 -1.49 -21.89 64.72
CA ASP A 154 -0.56 -22.90 65.22
C ASP A 154 0.51 -23.17 64.17
N THR A 155 1.76 -23.32 64.60
CA THR A 155 2.92 -23.37 63.71
C THR A 155 3.92 -24.39 64.22
N THR A 156 4.06 -25.46 63.45
CA THR A 156 5.02 -26.53 63.75
C THR A 156 6.18 -26.50 62.75
N TYR A 157 7.41 -26.48 63.27
CA TYR A 157 8.63 -26.60 62.48
C TYR A 157 9.22 -28.00 62.65
N GLY A 158 9.43 -28.73 61.55
CA GLY A 158 10.14 -30.02 61.59
C GLY A 158 11.61 -29.85 61.95
N THR A 159 12.32 -28.99 61.21
CA THR A 159 13.69 -28.58 61.49
C THR A 159 13.83 -27.10 61.19
N ARG A 160 14.37 -26.32 62.13
CA ARG A 160 14.63 -24.88 61.96
C ARG A 160 16.13 -24.61 61.97
N ILE A 161 16.67 -24.22 60.82
CA ILE A 161 18.08 -23.82 60.68
C ILE A 161 18.13 -22.30 60.56
N SER A 162 18.92 -21.65 61.43
CA SER A 162 19.13 -20.20 61.42
C SER A 162 20.61 -19.91 61.52
N THR A 163 21.19 -19.39 60.43
CA THR A 163 22.63 -19.15 60.32
C THR A 163 22.88 -17.66 60.16
N THR A 164 23.62 -17.06 61.10
CA THR A 164 23.99 -15.65 61.07
C THR A 164 25.51 -15.53 61.16
N ARG A 165 26.11 -14.79 60.22
CA ARG A 165 27.54 -14.45 60.24
C ARG A 165 27.71 -12.96 60.01
N THR A 166 28.52 -12.30 60.83
CA THR A 166 28.82 -10.86 60.75
C THR A 166 30.33 -10.62 60.67
N GLY A 167 30.77 -9.40 60.36
CA GLY A 167 32.17 -8.99 60.48
C GLY A 167 33.05 -9.03 59.22
N ALA A 168 32.49 -8.87 58.02
CA ALA A 168 33.32 -8.72 56.82
C ALA A 168 34.10 -7.37 56.84
N GLY A 169 35.42 -7.42 57.03
CA GLY A 169 36.31 -6.26 56.99
C GLY A 169 37.04 -6.09 55.65
N ALA A 170 37.73 -7.13 55.18
CA ALA A 170 38.32 -7.26 53.85
C ALA A 170 38.28 -8.76 53.43
N GLY A 171 37.80 -9.06 52.22
CA GLY A 171 37.62 -10.43 51.71
C GLY A 171 36.15 -10.84 51.52
N THR A 172 35.92 -12.07 51.05
CA THR A 172 34.58 -12.60 50.74
C THR A 172 34.10 -13.52 51.85
N LEU A 173 32.93 -13.23 52.44
CA LEU A 173 32.24 -14.13 53.36
C LEU A 173 31.09 -14.83 52.65
N ASN A 174 31.24 -16.13 52.42
CA ASN A 174 30.12 -16.98 51.98
C ASN A 174 29.44 -17.56 53.22
N THR A 175 28.12 -17.46 53.30
CA THR A 175 27.32 -18.04 54.40
C THR A 175 26.26 -18.95 53.80
N TYR A 176 26.25 -20.22 54.21
CA TYR A 176 25.30 -21.22 53.75
C TYR A 176 24.45 -21.67 54.94
N GLY A 177 23.13 -21.65 54.76
CA GLY A 177 22.21 -22.23 55.75
C GLY A 177 22.17 -23.75 55.66
N LEU A 178 22.03 -24.25 54.43
CA LEU A 178 22.10 -25.65 54.06
C LEU A 178 23.10 -25.79 52.90
N TYR A 179 23.97 -26.77 52.99
CA TYR A 179 24.95 -27.11 51.95
C TYR A 179 24.80 -28.61 51.68
N SER A 180 24.32 -28.98 50.48
CA SER A 180 23.92 -30.34 50.13
C SER A 180 24.65 -30.77 48.86
N ASP A 181 25.59 -31.69 49.02
CA ASP A 181 26.33 -32.33 47.93
C ASP A 181 25.91 -33.80 47.84
N VAL A 182 25.45 -34.22 46.66
CA VAL A 182 25.04 -35.61 46.42
C VAL A 182 25.74 -36.13 45.17
N THR A 183 26.49 -37.21 45.33
CA THR A 183 27.17 -37.90 44.24
C THR A 183 26.55 -39.27 44.07
N GLY A 184 26.07 -39.57 42.86
CA GLY A 184 25.60 -40.91 42.49
C GLY A 184 26.73 -41.77 41.93
N ASP A 185 26.46 -43.05 41.74
CA ASP A 185 27.36 -43.96 41.02
C ASP A 185 27.40 -43.58 39.53
N ALA A 186 28.59 -43.66 38.94
CA ALA A 186 28.81 -43.41 37.52
C ALA A 186 28.41 -44.63 36.66
N ASP A 187 28.43 -45.83 37.23
CA ASP A 187 28.06 -47.06 36.55
C ASP A 187 26.59 -47.45 36.85
N GLY A 188 25.95 -48.13 35.90
CA GLY A 188 24.55 -48.55 36.03
C GLY A 188 23.54 -47.41 35.98
N THR A 189 22.36 -47.62 36.58
CA THR A 189 21.28 -46.63 36.65
C THR A 189 21.25 -46.03 38.06
N SER A 190 21.93 -44.89 38.26
CA SER A 190 21.94 -44.16 39.53
C SER A 190 21.18 -42.84 39.43
N THR A 191 20.48 -42.45 40.51
CA THR A 191 19.77 -41.17 40.60
C THR A 191 20.25 -40.44 41.84
N ALA A 192 20.85 -39.27 41.65
CA ALA A 192 21.24 -38.37 42.73
C ALA A 192 20.23 -37.21 42.83
N VAL A 193 19.67 -36.99 44.02
CA VAL A 193 18.72 -35.90 44.29
C VAL A 193 19.18 -35.13 45.52
N ALA A 194 19.59 -33.88 45.34
CA ALA A 194 20.06 -33.04 46.45
C ALA A 194 18.91 -32.43 47.28
N ILE A 195 17.77 -32.14 46.63
CA ILE A 195 16.58 -31.59 47.27
C ILE A 195 15.36 -32.33 46.73
N TYR A 196 14.62 -33.00 47.62
CA TYR A 196 13.37 -33.67 47.30
C TYR A 196 12.31 -33.25 48.33
N GLY A 197 11.34 -32.44 47.91
CA GLY A 197 10.30 -31.90 48.79
C GLY A 197 8.90 -32.14 48.22
N THR A 198 8.00 -32.65 49.06
CA THR A 198 6.59 -32.83 48.74
C THR A 198 5.75 -32.04 49.74
N ALA A 199 4.85 -31.19 49.25
CA ALA A 199 3.83 -30.52 50.05
C ALA A 199 2.45 -30.94 49.55
N ALA A 200 1.61 -31.49 50.43
CA ALA A 200 0.28 -32.01 50.07
C ALA A 200 -0.68 -31.95 51.28
N GLY A 201 -1.98 -31.93 50.99
CA GLY A 201 -3.05 -32.02 51.99
C GLY A 201 -3.58 -30.69 52.53
N ALA A 202 -2.94 -29.56 52.23
CA ALA A 202 -3.44 -28.22 52.58
C ALA A 202 -4.15 -27.54 51.39
N ASP A 203 -4.89 -26.46 51.67
CA ASP A 203 -5.47 -25.59 50.62
C ASP A 203 -4.39 -24.93 49.75
N ASN A 204 -3.27 -24.55 50.38
CA ASN A 204 -2.09 -24.03 49.70
C ASN A 204 -0.88 -24.88 50.10
N ASN A 205 -0.26 -25.53 49.12
CA ASN A 205 0.92 -26.37 49.33
C ASN A 205 2.13 -25.72 48.65
N TYR A 206 3.17 -25.40 49.41
CA TYR A 206 4.42 -24.84 48.90
C TYR A 206 5.55 -25.85 49.14
N ALA A 207 6.13 -26.40 48.06
CA ALA A 207 7.32 -27.23 48.18
C ALA A 207 8.56 -26.41 48.58
N ALA A 208 8.63 -25.14 48.15
CA ALA A 208 9.66 -24.19 48.53
C ALA A 208 9.13 -22.74 48.51
N ILE A 209 9.63 -21.91 49.42
CA ILE A 209 9.44 -20.45 49.42
C ILE A 209 10.84 -19.82 49.43
N LEU A 210 11.17 -19.08 48.38
CA LEU A 210 12.51 -18.53 48.16
C LEU A 210 12.42 -17.00 48.07
N ASN A 211 12.83 -16.31 49.14
CA ASN A 211 12.85 -14.85 49.19
C ASN A 211 14.25 -14.34 48.83
N GLY A 212 14.49 -14.13 47.53
CA GLY A 212 15.79 -13.72 47.00
C GLY A 212 15.96 -14.13 45.53
N SER A 213 17.18 -14.04 45.01
CA SER A 213 17.50 -14.51 43.66
C SER A 213 17.86 -15.99 43.64
N VAL A 214 17.25 -16.75 42.73
CA VAL A 214 17.45 -18.19 42.53
C VAL A 214 18.24 -18.40 41.24
N GLY A 215 19.40 -19.03 41.34
CA GLY A 215 20.23 -19.43 40.20
C GLY A 215 20.08 -20.92 39.93
N ILE A 216 19.75 -21.28 38.68
CA ILE A 216 19.83 -22.65 38.18
C ILE A 216 20.99 -22.70 37.18
N ASN A 217 21.98 -23.54 37.46
CA ASN A 217 23.24 -23.63 36.72
C ASN A 217 24.03 -22.30 36.67
N THR A 218 23.90 -21.47 37.72
CA THR A 218 24.66 -20.23 37.89
C THR A 218 24.79 -19.86 39.37
N THR A 219 25.94 -19.29 39.75
CA THR A 219 26.20 -18.76 41.09
C THR A 219 26.00 -17.24 41.16
N SER A 220 25.62 -16.60 40.06
CA SER A 220 25.46 -15.15 39.97
C SER A 220 24.17 -14.77 39.23
N PRO A 221 22.99 -15.09 39.81
CA PRO A 221 21.72 -14.72 39.21
C PRO A 221 21.58 -13.19 39.17
N SER A 222 21.22 -12.63 38.01
CA SER A 222 20.99 -11.20 37.82
C SER A 222 19.53 -10.79 38.04
N HIS A 223 18.64 -11.77 38.22
CA HIS A 223 17.21 -11.61 38.41
C HIS A 223 16.70 -12.61 39.46
N THR A 224 15.48 -12.42 39.95
CA THR A 224 14.82 -13.29 40.92
C THR A 224 14.89 -14.78 40.55
N LEU A 225 14.76 -15.12 39.27
CA LEU A 225 15.09 -16.45 38.75
C LEU A 225 15.99 -16.29 37.53
N THR A 226 17.17 -16.88 37.58
CA THR A 226 18.11 -16.97 36.44
C THR A 226 18.36 -18.43 36.13
N VAL A 227 18.08 -18.85 34.90
CA VAL A 227 18.34 -20.21 34.41
C VAL A 227 19.34 -20.14 33.27
N VAL A 228 20.52 -20.72 33.46
CA VAL A 228 21.51 -20.91 32.38
C VAL A 228 21.29 -22.30 31.78
N GLY A 229 20.42 -22.36 30.76
CA GLY A 229 20.01 -23.61 30.11
C GLY A 229 18.57 -23.55 29.63
N THR A 230 17.90 -24.69 29.60
CA THR A 230 16.49 -24.79 29.20
C THR A 230 15.55 -24.42 30.34
N LEU A 231 14.46 -23.71 30.03
CA LEU A 231 13.37 -23.43 30.96
C LEU A 231 12.06 -23.97 30.38
N ASN A 232 11.33 -24.76 31.16
CA ASN A 232 10.00 -25.23 30.81
C ASN A 232 9.01 -24.80 31.89
N VAL A 233 8.16 -23.83 31.58
CA VAL A 233 7.07 -23.37 32.46
C VAL A 233 5.76 -23.91 31.91
N THR A 234 5.38 -25.09 32.35
CA THR A 234 4.06 -25.67 32.05
C THR A 234 3.05 -25.19 33.09
N GLY A 235 2.03 -24.44 32.66
CA GLY A 235 0.89 -24.14 33.52
C GLY A 235 -0.03 -25.36 33.66
N GLY A 236 -0.84 -25.41 34.73
CA GLY A 236 -1.90 -26.42 34.92
C GLY A 236 -3.09 -26.29 33.96
N HIS A 237 -2.95 -25.54 32.86
CA HIS A 237 -3.94 -25.46 31.80
C HIS A 237 -3.77 -26.67 30.89
N LEU A 238 -4.78 -27.53 30.89
CA LEU A 238 -4.87 -28.81 30.17
C LEU A 238 -4.21 -28.76 28.78
N ASN A 239 -3.16 -29.57 28.58
CA ASN A 239 -2.56 -29.92 27.28
C ASN A 239 -1.96 -28.78 26.41
N VAL A 240 -1.60 -27.63 26.97
CA VAL A 240 -0.84 -26.61 26.22
C VAL A 240 0.54 -26.45 26.84
N VAL A 241 1.57 -26.67 26.02
CA VAL A 241 2.95 -26.31 26.37
C VAL A 241 2.97 -24.82 26.66
N GLY A 242 3.34 -24.41 27.89
CA GLY A 242 3.35 -23.01 28.31
C GLY A 242 4.49 -22.23 27.66
N LEU A 243 5.40 -21.69 28.48
CA LEU A 243 6.62 -21.04 27.98
C LEU A 243 7.77 -22.04 27.98
N ILE A 244 8.39 -22.26 26.82
CA ILE A 244 9.61 -23.06 26.67
C ILE A 244 10.73 -22.19 26.13
N VAL A 245 11.91 -22.30 26.73
CA VAL A 245 13.19 -21.91 26.11
C VAL A 245 13.96 -23.20 25.83
N ASN A 246 14.14 -23.53 24.55
CA ASN A 246 14.80 -24.77 24.16
C ASN A 246 16.34 -24.66 24.27
N ALA A 247 17.05 -25.75 23.99
CA ALA A 247 18.51 -25.79 24.08
C ALA A 247 19.23 -24.86 23.08
N THR A 248 18.55 -24.41 22.02
CA THR A 248 19.08 -23.47 21.03
C THR A 248 18.75 -22.01 21.36
N GLY A 249 18.04 -21.74 22.47
CA GLY A 249 17.64 -20.40 22.90
C GLY A 249 16.32 -19.89 22.28
N SER A 250 15.64 -20.70 21.47
CA SER A 250 14.35 -20.34 20.87
C SER A 250 13.24 -20.41 21.92
N VAL A 251 12.35 -19.42 21.86
CA VAL A 251 11.19 -19.29 22.75
C VAL A 251 9.96 -19.88 22.07
N GLY A 252 9.42 -20.95 22.65
CA GLY A 252 8.14 -21.54 22.29
C GLY A 252 7.04 -21.10 23.24
N ILE A 253 5.89 -20.69 22.71
CA ILE A 253 4.64 -20.53 23.48
C ILE A 253 3.57 -21.37 22.81
N GLY A 254 2.98 -22.35 23.49
CA GLY A 254 2.02 -23.28 22.89
C GLY A 254 2.65 -24.45 22.12
N THR A 255 3.98 -24.47 21.93
CA THR A 255 4.71 -25.50 21.16
C THR A 255 6.00 -25.92 21.83
N ALA A 256 6.29 -27.22 21.84
CA ALA A 256 7.52 -27.80 22.37
C ALA A 256 8.68 -27.82 21.37
N SER A 257 8.42 -27.50 20.10
CA SER A 257 9.42 -27.50 19.04
C SER A 257 9.35 -26.18 18.27
N PRO A 258 9.84 -25.08 18.86
CA PRO A 258 9.85 -23.79 18.18
C PRO A 258 10.64 -23.87 16.87
N GLY A 259 10.01 -23.52 15.74
CA GLY A 259 10.62 -23.55 14.40
C GLY A 259 11.35 -22.25 14.02
N ALA A 260 11.33 -21.27 14.91
CA ALA A 260 11.96 -19.95 14.78
C ALA A 260 12.41 -19.46 16.18
N GLU A 261 13.13 -18.34 16.26
CA GLU A 261 13.58 -17.75 17.53
C GLU A 261 12.41 -17.45 18.50
N LEU A 262 11.25 -17.04 17.98
CA LEU A 262 9.99 -16.97 18.71
C LEU A 262 8.92 -17.72 17.90
N HIS A 263 8.42 -18.84 18.43
CA HIS A 263 7.32 -19.60 17.84
C HIS A 263 6.16 -19.62 18.82
N VAL A 264 5.06 -18.96 18.45
CA VAL A 264 3.79 -19.06 19.18
C VAL A 264 2.82 -19.90 18.35
N ASP A 265 2.50 -21.09 18.84
CA ASP A 265 1.44 -21.93 18.28
C ASP A 265 0.10 -21.52 18.91
N GLY A 266 -0.47 -20.44 18.37
CA GLY A 266 -1.65 -19.79 18.92
C GLY A 266 -1.76 -18.32 18.51
N GLN A 267 -2.72 -17.61 19.11
CA GLN A 267 -2.89 -16.17 18.88
C GLN A 267 -1.82 -15.37 19.65
N VAL A 268 -1.11 -14.48 18.94
CA VAL A 268 -0.23 -13.48 19.57
C VAL A 268 -1.00 -12.16 19.69
N ALA A 269 -1.38 -11.81 20.91
CA ALA A 269 -1.89 -10.46 21.20
C ALA A 269 -0.70 -9.50 21.38
N ILE A 270 -0.36 -8.76 20.32
CA ILE A 270 0.63 -7.69 20.39
C ILE A 270 -0.09 -6.40 20.80
N GLY A 271 -0.24 -6.20 22.12
CA GLY A 271 -0.84 -5.00 22.73
C GLY A 271 -2.09 -5.26 23.56
N SER A 272 -2.20 -4.59 24.70
CA SER A 272 -3.41 -4.50 25.53
C SER A 272 -4.02 -3.09 25.46
N ASN A 273 -5.27 -2.97 25.92
CA ASN A 273 -6.16 -1.82 25.78
C ASN A 273 -5.62 -0.56 26.49
N LEU A 274 -5.14 0.46 25.77
CA LEU A 274 -4.96 1.82 26.32
C LEU A 274 -6.31 2.53 26.23
N ALA A 275 -6.96 2.73 27.38
CA ALA A 275 -8.23 3.44 27.44
C ALA A 275 -8.08 4.85 26.82
N GLY A 276 -8.80 5.10 25.72
CA GLY A 276 -8.96 6.44 25.15
C GLY A 276 -8.12 6.80 23.92
N TYR A 277 -7.94 5.87 22.96
CA TYR A 277 -7.27 5.98 21.64
C TYR A 277 -5.83 5.41 21.58
N THR A 278 -5.72 4.27 20.89
CA THR A 278 -4.52 3.42 20.70
C THR A 278 -3.89 3.66 19.33
N GLY A 279 -2.70 4.27 19.29
CA GLY A 279 -2.05 4.61 18.02
C GLY A 279 -0.55 4.80 18.12
N VAL A 280 0.19 3.70 18.30
CA VAL A 280 1.41 3.36 17.54
C VAL A 280 1.45 1.82 17.48
N TYR A 281 1.02 1.26 16.35
CA TYR A 281 1.05 -0.18 16.07
C TYR A 281 2.43 -0.57 15.50
N ASP A 282 3.51 -0.46 16.29
CA ASP A 282 4.85 -0.75 15.76
C ASP A 282 5.12 -2.26 15.78
N PHE A 283 4.62 -2.97 14.77
CA PHE A 283 5.21 -4.25 14.36
C PHE A 283 6.53 -3.93 13.64
N VAL A 284 7.59 -3.68 14.42
CA VAL A 284 8.93 -3.35 13.89
C VAL A 284 9.48 -4.57 13.15
N VAL A 285 9.53 -4.52 11.81
CA VAL A 285 10.29 -5.48 11.01
C VAL A 285 11.72 -4.94 10.84
N SER A 286 12.63 -5.29 11.75
CA SER A 286 14.05 -4.90 11.63
C SER A 286 14.83 -5.88 10.75
N SER A 287 14.77 -5.71 9.43
CA SER A 287 15.82 -6.25 8.56
C SER A 287 16.11 -5.30 7.41
N ALA A 288 17.35 -5.33 6.90
CA ALA A 288 17.85 -4.39 5.89
C ALA A 288 17.01 -4.33 4.60
N ASN A 289 16.13 -5.32 4.37
CA ASN A 289 15.20 -5.43 3.25
C ASN A 289 13.75 -5.82 3.69
N GLY A 290 13.38 -5.65 4.97
CA GLY A 290 12.21 -6.32 5.57
C GLY A 290 10.87 -5.60 5.46
N GLY A 291 9.85 -6.28 4.92
CA GLY A 291 8.44 -5.89 4.98
C GLY A 291 7.60 -6.86 5.81
N ILE A 292 6.32 -6.53 6.01
CA ILE A 292 5.35 -7.45 6.64
C ILE A 292 4.98 -8.53 5.62
N VAL A 293 5.39 -9.78 5.87
CA VAL A 293 4.99 -10.94 5.05
C VAL A 293 3.71 -11.52 5.64
N LEU A 294 2.59 -11.33 4.94
CA LEU A 294 1.31 -11.99 5.23
C LEU A 294 1.15 -13.18 4.27
N ASP A 295 1.79 -14.30 4.60
CA ASP A 295 1.66 -15.54 3.82
C ASP A 295 0.60 -16.46 4.44
N ARG A 296 -0.22 -17.08 3.61
CA ARG A 296 -1.20 -18.08 4.02
C ARG A 296 -1.02 -19.33 3.18
N THR A 297 -0.40 -20.34 3.76
CA THR A 297 -0.22 -21.65 3.14
C THR A 297 -1.51 -22.47 3.22
N GLY A 298 -2.10 -22.82 2.06
CA GLY A 298 -3.23 -23.76 1.96
C GLY A 298 -4.62 -23.16 2.25
N GLY A 299 -5.47 -23.02 1.21
CA GLY A 299 -6.87 -22.57 1.26
C GLY A 299 -7.21 -21.49 0.22
N SER A 300 -8.48 -21.07 0.11
CA SER A 300 -8.99 -20.16 -0.94
C SER A 300 -9.04 -18.66 -0.58
N ASN A 301 -8.72 -18.27 0.65
CA ASN A 301 -8.90 -16.89 1.14
C ASN A 301 -7.66 -16.00 0.92
N GLU A 302 -7.80 -14.76 0.50
CA GLU A 302 -6.64 -13.88 0.32
C GLU A 302 -6.09 -13.35 1.66
N PRO A 303 -4.76 -13.24 1.85
CA PRO A 303 -4.20 -12.48 2.96
C PRO A 303 -4.59 -10.99 2.82
N PHE A 304 -4.92 -10.35 3.95
CA PHE A 304 -5.36 -8.96 3.94
C PHE A 304 -4.90 -8.17 5.16
N ILE A 305 -4.69 -6.87 4.96
CA ILE A 305 -4.64 -5.87 6.03
C ILE A 305 -6.04 -5.28 6.14
N ARG A 306 -6.62 -5.30 7.34
CA ARG A 306 -7.92 -4.69 7.63
C ARG A 306 -7.71 -3.37 8.35
N LEU A 307 -8.24 -2.30 7.78
CA LEU A 307 -8.19 -0.95 8.32
C LEU A 307 -9.60 -0.58 8.81
N THR A 308 -9.83 -0.65 10.12
CA THR A 308 -11.15 -0.41 10.74
C THR A 308 -11.10 0.77 11.69
N ALA A 309 -12.14 1.60 11.70
CA ALA A 309 -12.45 2.53 12.78
C ALA A 309 -13.59 1.94 13.63
N ALA A 310 -13.64 2.26 14.92
CA ALA A 310 -14.42 1.57 15.95
C ALA A 310 -15.86 1.17 15.57
N ASP A 311 -16.56 1.98 14.76
CA ASP A 311 -17.98 1.80 14.46
C ASP A 311 -18.33 1.66 12.96
N ALA A 312 -17.36 1.44 12.07
CA ALA A 312 -17.61 1.33 10.63
C ALA A 312 -16.95 0.10 10.01
N GLY A 313 -17.62 -0.52 9.03
CA GLY A 313 -17.04 -1.59 8.23
C GLY A 313 -15.70 -1.15 7.62
N GLY A 314 -14.60 -1.70 8.14
CA GLY A 314 -13.26 -1.31 7.72
C GLY A 314 -12.93 -1.72 6.30
N GLY A 315 -12.15 -0.88 5.61
CA GLY A 315 -11.56 -1.19 4.30
C GLY A 315 -10.49 -2.26 4.42
N GLN A 316 -10.21 -2.96 3.32
CA GLN A 316 -9.17 -3.99 3.28
C GLN A 316 -8.25 -3.79 2.08
N ILE A 317 -6.96 -4.03 2.31
CA ILE A 317 -5.93 -4.20 1.27
C ILE A 317 -5.64 -5.69 1.19
N ARG A 318 -5.85 -6.29 0.01
CA ARG A 318 -5.80 -7.75 -0.18
C ARG A 318 -4.82 -8.13 -1.28
N GLY A 319 -4.03 -9.17 -1.06
CA GLY A 319 -3.23 -9.79 -2.12
C GLY A 319 -4.10 -10.70 -3.00
N LEU A 320 -4.01 -10.59 -4.32
CA LEU A 320 -4.78 -11.42 -5.24
C LEU A 320 -4.16 -12.81 -5.42
N THR A 321 -5.01 -13.84 -5.58
CA THR A 321 -4.56 -15.19 -5.97
C THR A 321 -3.87 -15.13 -7.34
N GLY A 322 -2.60 -15.53 -7.40
CA GLY A 322 -1.78 -15.47 -8.63
C GLY A 322 -1.03 -14.15 -8.85
N GLY A 323 -1.03 -13.24 -7.87
CA GLY A 323 -0.31 -11.97 -7.91
C GLY A 323 -1.23 -10.76 -8.15
N GLY A 324 -0.86 -9.61 -7.58
CA GLY A 324 -1.62 -8.36 -7.66
C GLY A 324 -2.21 -7.90 -6.32
N LEU A 325 -2.89 -6.77 -6.33
CA LEU A 325 -3.40 -6.05 -5.16
C LEU A 325 -4.82 -5.57 -5.40
N ARG A 326 -5.71 -5.66 -4.40
CA ARG A 326 -7.02 -5.01 -4.47
C ARG A 326 -7.41 -4.32 -3.17
N PHE A 327 -8.26 -3.32 -3.32
CA PHE A 327 -8.88 -2.54 -2.26
C PHE A 327 -10.38 -2.82 -2.23
N THR A 328 -10.92 -3.24 -1.08
CA THR A 328 -12.35 -3.55 -0.90
C THR A 328 -12.94 -2.74 0.25
N ASN A 329 -14.24 -2.41 0.17
CA ASN A 329 -15.00 -1.85 1.29
C ASN A 329 -15.68 -2.97 2.10
N SER A 330 -15.74 -2.81 3.43
CA SER A 330 -16.56 -3.56 4.40
C SER A 330 -16.96 -4.97 4.01
N ASN A 331 -16.19 -6.00 4.43
CA ASN A 331 -16.57 -7.43 4.47
C ASN A 331 -17.26 -8.01 3.20
N SER A 332 -17.22 -7.28 2.09
CA SER A 332 -17.96 -7.52 0.87
C SER A 332 -16.96 -7.79 -0.24
N THR A 333 -17.34 -8.67 -1.15
CA THR A 333 -16.62 -9.00 -2.38
C THR A 333 -16.57 -7.83 -3.38
N SER A 334 -17.13 -6.66 -3.04
CA SER A 334 -17.11 -5.47 -3.89
C SER A 334 -15.73 -4.81 -3.92
N GLU A 335 -14.96 -5.20 -4.92
CA GLU A 335 -13.70 -4.57 -5.33
C GLU A 335 -13.92 -3.14 -5.81
N LYS A 336 -13.10 -2.20 -5.34
CA LYS A 336 -13.16 -0.77 -5.74
C LYS A 336 -11.99 -0.34 -6.58
N VAL A 337 -10.79 -0.77 -6.20
CA VAL A 337 -9.56 -0.53 -6.96
C VAL A 337 -8.75 -1.81 -6.98
N ARG A 338 -8.15 -2.14 -8.12
CA ARG A 338 -7.24 -3.27 -8.26
C ARG A 338 -6.05 -2.95 -9.12
N ILE A 339 -4.96 -3.67 -8.87
CA ILE A 339 -3.82 -3.83 -9.75
C ILE A 339 -3.70 -5.34 -9.98
N ASP A 340 -3.94 -5.81 -11.19
CA ASP A 340 -3.87 -7.24 -11.49
C ASP A 340 -2.42 -7.75 -11.59
N ASN A 341 -2.23 -9.05 -11.88
CA ASN A 341 -0.90 -9.65 -12.02
C ASN A 341 -0.09 -9.13 -13.22
N ASN A 342 -0.72 -8.42 -14.15
CA ASN A 342 -0.08 -7.79 -15.31
C ASN A 342 0.20 -6.29 -15.07
N GLY A 343 -0.16 -5.76 -13.89
CA GLY A 343 0.04 -4.36 -13.53
C GLY A 343 -1.07 -3.41 -14.03
N LEU A 344 -2.20 -3.94 -14.51
CA LEU A 344 -3.31 -3.11 -15.00
C LEU A 344 -4.18 -2.63 -13.84
N VAL A 345 -4.51 -1.33 -13.84
CA VAL A 345 -5.32 -0.68 -12.79
C VAL A 345 -6.80 -0.71 -13.16
N GLY A 346 -7.62 -1.37 -12.36
CA GLY A 346 -9.08 -1.36 -12.49
C GLY A 346 -9.73 -0.53 -11.39
N ILE A 347 -10.66 0.36 -11.73
CA ILE A 347 -11.55 1.03 -10.77
C ILE A 347 -12.98 0.54 -11.07
N ASN A 348 -13.60 -0.14 -10.11
CA ASN A 348 -14.83 -0.92 -10.28
C ASN A 348 -14.79 -1.99 -11.41
N ALA A 349 -13.64 -2.25 -12.02
CA ALA A 349 -13.43 -3.27 -13.03
C ALA A 349 -12.61 -4.44 -12.45
N THR A 350 -13.19 -5.64 -12.39
CA THR A 350 -12.53 -6.86 -11.86
C THR A 350 -11.65 -7.57 -12.90
N SER A 351 -11.58 -7.05 -14.13
CA SER A 351 -10.73 -7.53 -15.23
C SER A 351 -10.39 -6.34 -16.14
N PRO A 352 -9.43 -5.48 -15.74
CA PRO A 352 -9.04 -4.31 -16.52
C PRO A 352 -8.49 -4.72 -17.89
N ALA A 353 -8.99 -4.12 -18.96
CA ALA A 353 -8.56 -4.40 -20.34
C ALA A 353 -7.46 -3.44 -20.83
N ALA A 354 -7.08 -2.46 -20.01
CA ALA A 354 -6.09 -1.43 -20.29
C ALA A 354 -5.35 -1.04 -19.00
N LEU A 355 -4.26 -0.28 -19.13
CA LEU A 355 -3.44 0.18 -17.98
C LEU A 355 -4.27 0.88 -16.90
N LEU A 356 -5.28 1.64 -17.30
CA LEU A 356 -6.32 2.16 -16.43
C LEU A 356 -7.68 1.86 -17.07
N HIS A 357 -8.49 1.03 -16.43
CA HIS A 357 -9.86 0.73 -16.83
C HIS A 357 -10.80 1.14 -15.69
N VAL A 358 -11.66 2.13 -15.94
CA VAL A 358 -12.71 2.54 -15.01
C VAL A 358 -14.05 2.11 -15.59
N ASP A 359 -14.78 1.26 -14.87
CA ASP A 359 -16.07 0.71 -15.32
C ASP A 359 -17.22 1.22 -14.43
N GLY A 360 -18.37 1.52 -15.03
CA GLY A 360 -19.59 1.92 -14.32
C GLY A 360 -19.59 3.33 -13.71
N THR A 361 -19.49 4.38 -14.53
CA THR A 361 -19.67 5.78 -14.09
C THR A 361 -21.11 6.27 -14.29
N THR A 362 -21.53 7.27 -13.52
CA THR A 362 -22.76 8.02 -13.82
C THR A 362 -22.53 8.95 -15.01
N ASP A 363 -23.60 9.41 -15.65
CA ASP A 363 -23.55 10.48 -16.66
C ASP A 363 -23.01 11.78 -16.05
N ALA A 364 -22.16 12.48 -16.79
CA ALA A 364 -21.72 13.82 -16.45
C ALA A 364 -22.87 14.80 -16.70
N SER A 365 -23.04 15.77 -15.81
CA SER A 365 -23.98 16.85 -16.05
C SER A 365 -23.48 18.13 -15.39
N LEU A 366 -24.32 19.16 -15.36
CA LEU A 366 -23.98 20.37 -14.62
C LEU A 366 -23.87 20.09 -13.11
N THR A 367 -24.62 19.13 -12.57
CA THR A 367 -24.69 18.82 -11.13
C THR A 367 -24.15 17.44 -10.74
N THR A 368 -23.90 16.55 -11.71
CA THR A 368 -23.27 15.24 -11.54
C THR A 368 -21.90 15.19 -12.20
N HIS A 369 -21.02 14.31 -11.72
CA HIS A 369 -19.58 14.44 -11.96
C HIS A 369 -18.97 13.44 -12.95
N GLY A 370 -19.75 12.52 -13.51
CA GLY A 370 -19.24 11.60 -14.52
C GLY A 370 -18.19 10.61 -13.98
N LEU A 371 -17.20 10.34 -14.82
CA LEU A 371 -15.96 9.60 -14.56
C LEU A 371 -14.92 10.44 -13.79
N ALA A 372 -14.69 11.68 -14.21
CA ALA A 372 -13.59 12.49 -13.70
C ALA A 372 -13.95 13.98 -13.64
N VAL A 373 -13.44 14.68 -12.62
CA VAL A 373 -13.56 16.13 -12.44
C VAL A 373 -12.17 16.75 -12.40
N PHE A 374 -11.92 17.71 -13.29
CA PHE A 374 -10.69 18.52 -13.31
C PHE A 374 -11.04 19.95 -12.89
N GLY A 375 -10.70 20.31 -11.65
CA GLY A 375 -11.04 21.61 -11.04
C GLY A 375 -11.96 21.48 -9.82
N SER A 376 -12.30 22.60 -9.19
CA SER A 376 -13.19 22.62 -8.02
C SER A 376 -14.65 22.39 -8.43
N THR A 377 -15.37 21.51 -7.74
CA THR A 377 -16.80 21.24 -7.99
C THR A 377 -17.70 22.45 -7.75
N THR A 378 -17.24 23.41 -6.93
CA THR A 378 -17.93 24.69 -6.64
C THR A 378 -17.36 25.88 -7.44
N GLY A 379 -16.50 25.62 -8.43
CA GLY A 379 -15.90 26.64 -9.30
C GLY A 379 -15.84 26.18 -10.75
N ALA A 380 -14.95 26.79 -11.54
CA ALA A 380 -14.68 26.34 -12.91
C ALA A 380 -14.03 24.95 -12.91
N ASN A 381 -14.61 24.03 -13.66
CA ASN A 381 -14.08 22.67 -13.83
C ASN A 381 -14.49 22.07 -15.19
N ILE A 382 -13.83 20.97 -15.53
CA ILE A 382 -14.19 20.09 -16.63
C ILE A 382 -14.63 18.76 -16.02
N VAL A 383 -15.77 18.24 -16.46
CA VAL A 383 -16.19 16.87 -16.15
C VAL A 383 -16.21 16.02 -17.40
N LEU A 384 -15.80 14.77 -17.24
CA LEU A 384 -15.77 13.78 -18.31
C LEU A 384 -16.63 12.59 -17.92
N ASP A 385 -17.26 11.96 -18.91
CA ASP A 385 -17.75 10.59 -18.81
C ASP A 385 -17.37 9.79 -20.08
N GLN A 386 -18.16 8.76 -20.43
CA GLN A 386 -17.87 7.85 -21.53
C GLN A 386 -18.04 8.50 -22.91
N ASN A 387 -18.79 9.58 -23.04
CA ASN A 387 -19.14 10.19 -24.33
C ASN A 387 -19.24 11.72 -24.30
N GLU A 388 -19.04 12.35 -23.14
CA GLU A 388 -19.22 13.78 -22.95
C GLU A 388 -18.03 14.45 -22.24
N ILE A 389 -17.78 15.69 -22.65
CA ILE A 389 -16.86 16.63 -22.00
C ILE A 389 -17.65 17.89 -21.72
N ILE A 390 -17.83 18.24 -20.45
CA ILE A 390 -18.60 19.42 -20.04
C ILE A 390 -17.68 20.37 -19.29
N ALA A 391 -17.51 21.59 -19.82
CA ALA A 391 -17.00 22.70 -19.05
C ALA A 391 -18.14 23.36 -18.27
N ARG A 392 -17.95 23.55 -16.97
CA ARG A 392 -18.95 24.17 -16.09
C ARG A 392 -18.29 25.05 -15.03
N ASN A 393 -19.07 25.94 -14.44
CA ASN A 393 -18.65 26.79 -13.34
C ASN A 393 -19.74 26.80 -12.26
N ASN A 394 -19.45 26.24 -11.08
CA ASN A 394 -20.38 26.15 -9.95
C ASN A 394 -21.76 25.59 -10.33
N GLY A 395 -21.79 24.52 -11.12
CA GLY A 395 -23.02 23.86 -11.53
C GLY A 395 -23.83 24.56 -12.63
N ALA A 396 -23.28 25.59 -13.29
CA ALA A 396 -23.80 26.18 -14.52
C ALA A 396 -22.87 25.88 -15.70
N ASN A 397 -23.39 25.96 -16.92
CA ASN A 397 -22.58 25.79 -18.13
C ASN A 397 -21.43 26.81 -18.18
N SER A 398 -20.28 26.41 -18.73
CA SER A 398 -19.12 27.27 -18.95
C SER A 398 -18.55 27.01 -20.33
N ILE A 399 -17.73 27.95 -20.81
CA ILE A 399 -17.00 27.79 -22.06
C ILE A 399 -15.87 26.76 -21.85
N LEU A 400 -15.77 25.78 -22.74
CA LEU A 400 -14.60 24.90 -22.84
C LEU A 400 -13.52 25.62 -23.65
N TYR A 401 -12.50 26.11 -22.96
CA TYR A 401 -11.35 26.72 -23.62
C TYR A 401 -10.35 25.64 -24.02
N LEU A 402 -10.04 25.54 -25.32
CA LEU A 402 -9.00 24.66 -25.86
C LEU A 402 -7.90 25.52 -26.47
N GLN A 403 -6.65 25.35 -26.01
CA GLN A 403 -5.47 26.06 -26.53
C GLN A 403 -5.60 27.60 -26.51
N ILE A 404 -6.20 28.18 -25.44
CA ILE A 404 -6.41 29.64 -25.35
C ILE A 404 -5.10 30.45 -25.34
N GLU A 405 -4.00 29.85 -24.88
CA GLU A 405 -2.67 30.46 -24.84
C GLU A 405 -1.86 30.20 -26.14
N GLY A 406 -2.47 29.59 -27.16
CA GLY A 406 -1.85 29.19 -28.42
C GLY A 406 -1.56 27.69 -28.53
N GLY A 407 -1.02 27.25 -29.68
CA GLY A 407 -0.78 25.84 -30.02
C GLY A 407 -1.73 25.31 -31.11
N ASN A 408 -1.40 24.15 -31.69
CA ASN A 408 -2.23 23.52 -32.72
C ASN A 408 -3.25 22.58 -32.04
N LEU A 409 -4.54 22.78 -32.32
CA LEU A 409 -5.59 21.82 -31.97
C LEU A 409 -5.91 20.95 -33.18
N PHE A 410 -5.46 19.68 -33.16
CA PHE A 410 -5.81 18.70 -34.18
C PHE A 410 -7.07 17.94 -33.73
N MET A 411 -8.15 18.03 -34.51
CA MET A 411 -9.40 17.28 -34.30
C MET A 411 -9.61 16.33 -35.48
N GLY A 412 -9.32 15.04 -35.29
CA GLY A 412 -9.33 14.02 -36.35
C GLY A 412 -8.08 13.13 -36.31
N THR A 413 -7.93 12.23 -37.29
CA THR A 413 -6.75 11.35 -37.38
C THR A 413 -5.71 11.91 -38.35
N SER A 414 -4.45 11.51 -38.21
CA SER A 414 -3.37 11.83 -39.16
C SER A 414 -3.43 11.01 -40.46
N VAL A 415 -4.35 10.05 -40.57
CA VAL A 415 -4.39 9.04 -41.65
C VAL A 415 -5.72 9.00 -42.43
N ALA A 416 -6.76 9.71 -41.99
CA ALA A 416 -8.01 9.90 -42.74
C ALA A 416 -8.76 11.17 -42.28
N PRO A 417 -9.35 11.94 -43.22
CA PRO A 417 -10.10 13.16 -42.88
C PRO A 417 -11.36 12.80 -42.09
N GLY A 418 -11.37 13.13 -40.80
CA GLY A 418 -12.57 13.14 -39.97
C GLY A 418 -13.28 14.49 -40.11
N ASN A 419 -14.61 14.48 -40.20
CA ASN A 419 -15.40 15.71 -40.25
C ASN A 419 -15.46 16.39 -38.87
N VAL A 420 -15.29 17.71 -38.82
CA VAL A 420 -15.67 18.52 -37.65
C VAL A 420 -17.11 18.98 -37.85
N SER A 421 -18.06 18.32 -37.20
CA SER A 421 -19.46 18.73 -37.19
C SER A 421 -19.69 19.78 -36.10
N ILE A 422 -19.99 21.02 -36.48
CA ILE A 422 -20.48 22.05 -35.56
C ILE A 422 -22.00 22.19 -35.75
N GLY A 423 -22.78 21.68 -34.79
CA GLY A 423 -24.21 21.97 -34.67
C GLY A 423 -25.21 21.16 -35.53
N SER A 424 -24.91 19.96 -36.02
CA SER A 424 -25.91 19.15 -36.75
C SER A 424 -26.35 17.88 -36.01
N SER A 425 -27.62 17.81 -35.64
CA SER A 425 -28.31 16.60 -35.17
C SER A 425 -29.04 15.91 -36.33
N GLY A 426 -28.29 15.25 -37.22
CA GLY A 426 -28.87 14.49 -38.34
C GLY A 426 -27.86 14.16 -39.44
N ALA A 427 -28.02 12.99 -40.07
CA ALA A 427 -27.07 12.35 -40.97
C ALA A 427 -26.36 13.30 -41.98
N ALA A 428 -25.02 13.30 -41.90
CA ALA A 428 -24.03 13.56 -42.94
C ALA A 428 -24.43 14.48 -44.11
N THR A 429 -24.39 15.80 -43.92
CA THR A 429 -24.07 16.76 -45.01
C THR A 429 -23.40 18.07 -44.54
N SER A 430 -23.17 18.28 -43.25
CA SER A 430 -22.49 19.49 -42.76
C SER A 430 -20.99 19.44 -43.07
N ARG A 431 -20.60 20.13 -44.15
CA ARG A 431 -19.21 20.40 -44.51
C ARG A 431 -18.67 21.54 -43.65
N PHE A 432 -17.67 21.27 -42.81
CA PHE A 432 -16.73 22.33 -42.45
C PHE A 432 -15.30 21.84 -42.66
N GLN A 433 -14.62 22.37 -43.69
CA GLN A 433 -13.20 22.08 -43.91
C GLN A 433 -12.50 23.19 -44.69
N ILE A 434 -11.36 23.67 -44.19
CA ILE A 434 -10.34 24.31 -45.04
C ILE A 434 -9.03 23.55 -44.83
N GLY A 435 -8.69 22.74 -45.84
CA GLY A 435 -7.42 22.04 -46.01
C GLY A 435 -7.52 20.51 -45.98
N ASN A 436 -7.22 19.87 -47.10
CA ASN A 436 -6.67 18.51 -47.16
C ASN A 436 -5.47 18.51 -48.11
N ASP A 437 -4.43 17.85 -47.63
CA ASP A 437 -3.09 17.67 -48.16
C ASP A 437 -3.05 16.47 -49.11
N THR A 438 -2.90 16.70 -50.41
CA THR A 438 -2.09 15.83 -51.29
C THR A 438 -1.70 16.58 -52.57
N ASN A 439 -0.41 16.95 -52.59
CA ASN A 439 0.44 17.42 -53.70
C ASN A 439 0.49 18.93 -54.06
N THR A 440 1.40 19.61 -53.34
CA THR A 440 2.35 20.63 -53.83
C THR A 440 1.82 21.97 -54.38
N GLN A 441 1.14 22.77 -53.56
CA GLN A 441 1.25 24.24 -53.65
C GLN A 441 1.25 24.84 -52.25
N GLN A 442 2.43 25.29 -51.83
CA GLN A 442 2.70 25.88 -50.53
C GLN A 442 2.04 27.27 -50.43
N TRP A 443 1.26 27.47 -49.37
CA TRP A 443 0.66 28.75 -48.98
C TRP A 443 1.76 29.82 -48.82
N SER A 444 1.99 30.63 -49.85
CA SER A 444 2.89 31.78 -49.78
C SER A 444 2.29 32.96 -50.55
N GLY A 445 2.07 34.08 -49.85
CA GLY A 445 1.69 35.36 -50.47
C GLY A 445 0.30 35.88 -50.09
N SER A 446 0.23 36.59 -48.96
CA SER A 446 -0.60 37.76 -48.62
C SER A 446 -2.09 37.89 -48.98
N ASN A 447 -2.80 36.86 -49.45
CA ASN A 447 -4.25 36.96 -49.68
C ASN A 447 -5.01 35.77 -49.08
N PRO A 448 -5.95 35.97 -48.11
CA PRO A 448 -6.86 34.92 -47.68
C PRO A 448 -7.91 34.67 -48.77
N TYR A 449 -8.00 33.44 -49.29
CA TYR A 449 -9.09 33.00 -50.16
C TYR A 449 -9.77 31.76 -49.57
N VAL A 450 -11.11 31.76 -49.59
CA VAL A 450 -11.92 30.55 -49.37
C VAL A 450 -12.01 29.82 -50.71
N LEU A 451 -11.35 28.66 -50.83
CA LEU A 451 -11.40 27.82 -52.03
C LEU A 451 -12.65 26.92 -51.99
N ILE A 452 -13.68 27.27 -52.74
CA ILE A 452 -14.88 26.43 -52.93
C ILE A 452 -14.81 25.82 -54.33
N GLN A 453 -14.24 24.62 -54.44
CA GLN A 453 -14.15 23.87 -55.69
C GLN A 453 -15.06 22.64 -55.63
N GLY A 454 -15.75 22.36 -56.73
CA GLY A 454 -16.34 21.05 -56.98
C GLY A 454 -15.22 20.11 -57.43
N VAL A 455 -15.10 18.97 -56.76
CA VAL A 455 -14.23 17.85 -57.20
C VAL A 455 -15.03 17.05 -58.23
N ASP A 456 -14.40 16.71 -59.34
CA ASP A 456 -15.04 16.06 -60.48
C ASP A 456 -15.25 14.54 -60.27
N ASN A 457 -16.32 14.02 -60.87
CA ASN A 457 -16.41 12.76 -61.62
C ASN A 457 -17.90 12.53 -61.98
N GLU A 458 -18.24 12.84 -63.24
CA GLU A 458 -19.46 12.44 -63.97
C GLU A 458 -20.80 13.24 -63.90
N VAL A 459 -21.04 14.21 -62.99
CA VAL A 459 -22.26 15.06 -63.07
C VAL A 459 -21.98 16.49 -62.59
N ALA A 460 -22.32 17.50 -63.41
CA ALA A 460 -22.17 18.91 -63.09
C ALA A 460 -22.98 19.30 -61.85
N THR A 461 -22.34 19.35 -60.68
CA THR A 461 -22.93 19.88 -59.44
C THR A 461 -22.35 21.27 -59.18
N PRO A 462 -23.18 22.28 -58.86
CA PRO A 462 -22.70 23.63 -58.61
C PRO A 462 -21.82 23.67 -57.35
N ALA A 463 -20.59 24.15 -57.48
CA ALA A 463 -19.63 24.27 -56.38
C ALA A 463 -20.11 25.23 -55.28
N LEU A 464 -20.95 26.21 -55.62
CA LEU A 464 -21.56 27.15 -54.68
C LEU A 464 -23.01 27.41 -55.08
N THR A 465 -23.96 27.15 -54.17
CA THR A 465 -25.37 27.53 -54.31
C THR A 465 -25.70 28.47 -53.16
N VAL A 466 -25.97 29.74 -53.45
CA VAL A 466 -26.50 30.70 -52.47
C VAL A 466 -27.97 30.92 -52.81
N LYS A 467 -28.87 30.58 -51.88
CA LYS A 467 -30.32 30.80 -52.01
C LYS A 467 -30.73 31.83 -50.97
N ASP A 468 -31.51 32.81 -51.39
CA ASP A 468 -32.26 33.70 -50.50
C ASP A 468 -33.76 33.45 -50.70
N GLU A 469 -34.54 33.45 -49.61
CA GLU A 469 -36.02 33.30 -49.66
C GLU A 469 -36.74 34.65 -49.77
N ASN A 470 -36.05 35.79 -49.62
CA ASN A 470 -36.68 37.10 -49.42
C ASN A 470 -36.39 38.17 -50.50
N SER A 471 -35.98 37.76 -51.71
CA SER A 471 -35.78 38.66 -52.87
C SER A 471 -34.76 39.80 -52.65
N GLY A 472 -33.75 39.56 -51.81
CA GLY A 472 -32.56 40.39 -51.67
C GLY A 472 -31.37 39.85 -52.47
N THR A 473 -30.30 40.64 -52.55
CA THR A 473 -29.09 40.32 -53.32
C THR A 473 -28.49 38.99 -52.86
N MET A 474 -28.58 37.95 -53.70
CA MET A 474 -28.08 36.60 -53.35
C MET A 474 -26.55 36.49 -53.31
N PHE A 475 -25.83 37.42 -53.94
CA PHE A 475 -24.37 37.44 -53.98
C PHE A 475 -23.89 38.84 -54.44
N GLU A 476 -23.16 39.56 -53.57
CA GLU A 476 -22.60 40.88 -53.87
C GLU A 476 -21.07 40.81 -53.81
N LEU A 477 -20.39 41.18 -54.91
CA LEU A 477 -18.95 41.50 -54.90
C LEU A 477 -18.81 43.02 -54.78
N THR A 478 -18.67 43.50 -53.55
CA THR A 478 -18.45 44.92 -53.26
C THR A 478 -17.01 45.14 -52.79
N THR A 479 -16.40 46.25 -53.19
CA THR A 479 -15.17 46.76 -52.60
C THR A 479 -15.50 48.07 -51.89
N THR A 480 -15.47 48.09 -50.57
CA THR A 480 -15.63 49.33 -49.82
C THR A 480 -14.28 50.03 -49.72
N GLY A 481 -14.18 51.24 -50.28
CA GLY A 481 -13.22 52.24 -49.77
C GLY A 481 -11.96 52.54 -50.58
N ASP A 482 -11.76 52.02 -51.79
CA ASP A 482 -10.72 52.54 -52.69
C ASP A 482 -11.24 52.54 -54.13
N SER A 483 -10.74 53.47 -54.93
CA SER A 483 -11.07 53.77 -56.33
C SER A 483 -10.91 52.60 -57.34
N SER A 484 -10.73 51.38 -56.85
CA SER A 484 -10.59 50.15 -57.62
C SER A 484 -11.94 49.53 -57.95
N VAL A 485 -12.17 49.28 -59.24
CA VAL A 485 -13.35 48.55 -59.73
C VAL A 485 -13.27 47.11 -59.23
N GLY A 486 -14.31 46.60 -58.55
CA GLY A 486 -14.43 45.18 -58.23
C GLY A 486 -14.28 44.34 -59.50
N ARG A 487 -13.25 43.48 -59.56
CA ARG A 487 -12.99 42.62 -60.73
C ARG A 487 -13.46 41.21 -60.42
N ALA A 488 -14.42 40.72 -61.21
CA ALA A 488 -14.76 39.30 -61.26
C ALA A 488 -14.09 38.68 -62.50
N TYR A 489 -13.32 37.61 -62.32
CA TYR A 489 -12.77 36.83 -63.42
C TYR A 489 -13.57 35.55 -63.59
N PHE A 490 -14.12 35.34 -64.80
CA PHE A 490 -14.83 34.13 -65.16
C PHE A 490 -14.06 33.41 -66.26
N GLY A 491 -13.56 32.20 -65.96
CA GLY A 491 -12.78 31.39 -66.92
C GLY A 491 -13.62 30.66 -67.97
N GLY A 492 -14.95 30.71 -67.88
CA GLY A 492 -15.89 30.02 -68.75
C GLY A 492 -17.09 30.89 -69.13
N LEU A 493 -18.11 30.28 -69.74
CA LEU A 493 -19.32 30.97 -70.17
C LEU A 493 -20.10 31.50 -68.96
N VAL A 494 -20.43 32.79 -68.94
CA VAL A 494 -21.25 33.45 -67.91
C VAL A 494 -22.70 33.52 -68.38
N GLY A 495 -23.58 32.77 -67.74
CA GLY A 495 -25.03 32.86 -67.94
C GLY A 495 -25.67 33.79 -66.92
N ILE A 496 -26.41 34.80 -67.37
CA ILE A 496 -27.29 35.62 -66.53
C ILE A 496 -28.73 35.25 -66.88
N ASN A 497 -29.46 34.70 -65.90
CA ASN A 497 -30.83 34.16 -66.06
C ASN A 497 -30.95 33.05 -67.14
N THR A 498 -29.86 32.33 -67.39
CA THR A 498 -29.81 31.10 -68.19
C THR A 498 -28.82 30.12 -67.60
N THR A 499 -29.17 28.84 -67.63
CA THR A 499 -28.29 27.74 -67.23
C THR A 499 -27.52 27.13 -68.40
N ALA A 500 -27.82 27.55 -69.63
CA ALA A 500 -27.15 27.10 -70.86
C ALA A 500 -26.65 28.32 -71.67
N PRO A 501 -25.59 29.01 -71.20
CA PRO A 501 -25.00 30.11 -71.95
C PRO A 501 -24.41 29.60 -73.27
N GLN A 502 -24.69 30.30 -74.39
CA GLN A 502 -24.15 29.95 -75.72
C GLN A 502 -23.01 30.88 -76.15
N ALA A 503 -22.63 31.82 -75.29
CA ALA A 503 -21.58 32.80 -75.48
C ALA A 503 -20.86 33.06 -74.14
N LEU A 504 -19.65 33.63 -74.20
CA LEU A 504 -18.86 33.97 -73.00
C LEU A 504 -19.65 34.82 -71.99
N LEU A 505 -20.55 35.67 -72.49
CA LEU A 505 -21.61 36.30 -71.70
C LEU A 505 -22.93 36.09 -72.45
N HIS A 506 -23.85 35.31 -71.86
CA HIS A 506 -25.21 35.13 -72.37
C HIS A 506 -26.18 35.68 -71.32
N ILE A 507 -26.89 36.75 -71.69
CA ILE A 507 -27.93 37.35 -70.87
C ILE A 507 -29.28 37.00 -71.48
N ASN A 508 -30.10 36.24 -70.75
CA ASN A 508 -31.44 35.86 -71.17
C ASN A 508 -32.46 36.55 -70.25
N THR A 509 -32.98 37.73 -70.62
CA THR A 509 -33.86 38.48 -69.72
C THR A 509 -35.33 38.07 -69.80
N SER A 510 -36.05 38.35 -68.72
CA SER A 510 -37.51 38.32 -68.66
C SER A 510 -38.12 39.58 -69.32
N ALA A 511 -39.41 39.51 -69.65
CA ALA A 511 -40.12 40.62 -70.31
C ALA A 511 -39.97 41.94 -69.52
N ASN A 512 -39.80 43.04 -70.26
CA ASN A 512 -39.65 44.41 -69.73
C ASN A 512 -38.34 44.72 -68.99
N VAL A 513 -37.32 43.86 -69.07
CA VAL A 513 -35.97 44.13 -68.55
C VAL A 513 -34.99 44.32 -69.69
N ASN A 514 -34.26 45.44 -69.68
CA ASN A 514 -33.22 45.72 -70.67
C ASN A 514 -32.05 44.73 -70.48
N PRO A 515 -31.75 43.86 -71.46
CA PRO A 515 -30.74 42.81 -71.30
C PRO A 515 -29.32 43.31 -71.14
N PHE A 516 -28.99 44.47 -71.70
CA PHE A 516 -27.65 45.01 -71.58
C PHE A 516 -27.70 46.54 -71.53
N ARG A 517 -27.07 47.14 -70.53
CA ARG A 517 -27.03 48.59 -70.36
C ARG A 517 -25.69 49.02 -69.81
N ILE A 518 -25.09 50.00 -70.48
CA ILE A 518 -23.91 50.73 -70.02
C ILE A 518 -24.33 52.16 -69.74
N THR A 519 -24.25 52.54 -68.46
CA THR A 519 -24.44 53.92 -67.99
C THR A 519 -23.11 54.47 -67.53
N SER A 520 -23.01 55.79 -67.46
CA SER A 520 -21.94 56.46 -66.72
C SER A 520 -22.58 57.34 -65.65
N ALA A 521 -21.82 57.68 -64.61
CA ALA A 521 -22.30 58.56 -63.54
C ALA A 521 -22.76 59.94 -64.06
N SER A 522 -22.29 60.36 -65.24
CA SER A 522 -22.59 61.64 -65.88
C SER A 522 -23.57 61.55 -67.06
N SER A 523 -24.00 60.34 -67.48
CA SER A 523 -24.94 60.17 -68.59
C SER A 523 -25.73 58.86 -68.48
N ALA A 524 -27.05 59.00 -68.40
CA ALA A 524 -27.96 57.91 -68.06
C ALA A 524 -28.09 56.80 -69.12
N SER A 525 -27.62 57.00 -70.37
CA SER A 525 -27.61 55.95 -71.40
C SER A 525 -26.48 56.17 -72.41
N THR A 526 -25.34 55.52 -72.18
CA THR A 526 -24.23 55.55 -73.16
C THR A 526 -24.48 54.51 -74.26
N PHE A 527 -24.83 53.28 -73.85
CA PHE A 527 -25.21 52.19 -74.75
C PHE A 527 -26.27 51.32 -74.06
N ILE A 528 -27.33 50.96 -74.76
CA ILE A 528 -28.37 50.09 -74.23
C ILE A 528 -28.88 49.14 -75.32
N VAL A 529 -29.17 47.90 -74.93
CA VAL A 529 -30.11 47.04 -75.65
C VAL A 529 -31.37 47.06 -74.79
N ASP A 530 -32.43 47.66 -75.30
CA ASP A 530 -33.67 47.78 -74.55
C ASP A 530 -34.45 46.45 -74.50
N SER A 531 -35.52 46.42 -73.72
CA SER A 531 -36.36 45.24 -73.53
C SER A 531 -37.05 44.74 -74.80
N SER A 532 -37.07 45.54 -75.89
CA SER A 532 -37.57 45.15 -77.21
C SER A 532 -36.47 44.58 -78.13
N GLY A 533 -35.21 44.62 -77.69
CA GLY A 533 -34.04 44.20 -78.47
C GLY A 533 -33.43 45.32 -79.33
N SER A 534 -33.92 46.56 -79.20
CA SER A 534 -33.41 47.70 -79.95
C SER A 534 -32.15 48.27 -79.29
N VAL A 535 -31.15 48.60 -80.10
CA VAL A 535 -29.88 49.17 -79.64
C VAL A 535 -29.96 50.70 -79.62
N GLY A 536 -29.83 51.29 -78.43
CA GLY A 536 -29.72 52.72 -78.23
C GLY A 536 -28.27 53.15 -77.98
N ILE A 537 -27.79 54.14 -78.73
CA ILE A 537 -26.52 54.83 -78.47
C ILE A 537 -26.83 56.30 -78.18
N GLY A 538 -26.49 56.76 -76.97
CA GLY A 538 -26.82 58.12 -76.51
C GLY A 538 -28.33 58.37 -76.27
N THR A 539 -29.19 57.36 -76.39
CA THR A 539 -30.64 57.43 -76.13
C THR A 539 -31.09 56.22 -75.31
N ALA A 540 -32.02 56.44 -74.38
CA ALA A 540 -32.62 55.39 -73.55
C ALA A 540 -33.83 54.71 -74.20
N SER A 541 -34.39 55.33 -75.25
CA SER A 541 -35.63 54.90 -75.90
C SER A 541 -35.43 54.93 -77.41
N PRO A 542 -34.67 53.96 -77.97
CA PRO A 542 -34.52 53.85 -79.41
C PRO A 542 -35.88 53.54 -80.06
N VAL A 543 -36.31 54.39 -81.00
CA VAL A 543 -37.57 54.21 -81.74
C VAL A 543 -37.44 53.25 -82.93
N THR A 544 -36.20 52.85 -83.23
CA THR A 544 -35.82 51.93 -84.30
C THR A 544 -34.84 50.90 -83.75
N ALA A 545 -34.67 49.76 -84.44
CA ALA A 545 -33.78 48.69 -84.01
C ALA A 545 -32.34 49.14 -83.71
N LEU A 546 -31.86 50.20 -84.39
CA LEU A 546 -30.69 50.98 -83.98
C LEU A 546 -31.09 52.45 -83.91
N GLY A 547 -31.07 53.02 -82.71
CA GLY A 547 -31.32 54.44 -82.46
C GLY A 547 -30.06 55.12 -81.96
N VAL A 548 -29.57 56.12 -82.69
CA VAL A 548 -28.43 56.93 -82.27
C VAL A 548 -28.89 58.36 -82.05
N SER A 549 -28.77 58.85 -80.82
CA SER A 549 -28.96 60.27 -80.49
C SER A 549 -27.60 60.95 -80.51
N GLY A 550 -27.20 61.41 -81.70
CA GLY A 550 -25.89 61.99 -81.97
C GLY A 550 -25.49 61.78 -83.43
N SER A 551 -24.26 62.15 -83.76
CA SER A 551 -23.71 61.92 -85.10
C SER A 551 -23.24 60.47 -85.27
N VAL A 552 -23.58 59.84 -86.39
CA VAL A 552 -23.02 58.56 -86.80
C VAL A 552 -21.94 58.82 -87.85
N ASN A 553 -20.70 58.41 -87.58
CA ASN A 553 -19.64 58.41 -88.58
C ASN A 553 -19.57 57.03 -89.23
N VAL A 554 -19.89 56.94 -90.51
CA VAL A 554 -19.77 55.70 -91.30
C VAL A 554 -18.66 55.90 -92.32
N THR A 555 -17.53 55.20 -92.13
CA THR A 555 -16.37 55.29 -93.02
C THR A 555 -16.47 54.37 -94.25
N GLY A 556 -17.48 53.49 -94.28
CA GLY A 556 -17.85 52.65 -95.42
C GLY A 556 -19.15 53.09 -96.08
N PHE A 557 -19.78 52.17 -96.81
CA PHE A 557 -21.10 52.42 -97.41
C PHE A 557 -22.23 52.12 -96.43
N VAL A 558 -23.26 52.98 -96.41
CA VAL A 558 -24.54 52.65 -95.78
C VAL A 558 -25.40 51.94 -96.83
N ASN A 559 -25.63 50.63 -96.66
CA ASN A 559 -26.57 49.88 -97.49
C ASN A 559 -27.97 49.99 -96.88
N ALA A 560 -28.71 51.04 -97.25
CA ALA A 560 -30.08 51.25 -96.82
C ALA A 560 -31.02 51.11 -98.01
N THR A 561 -32.07 50.31 -97.85
CA THR A 561 -33.16 50.18 -98.84
C THR A 561 -34.05 51.42 -98.91
N GLY A 562 -33.92 52.33 -97.93
CA GLY A 562 -34.49 53.67 -97.95
C GLY A 562 -33.74 54.59 -96.99
N ILE A 563 -33.48 55.82 -97.43
CA ILE A 563 -32.93 56.89 -96.59
C ILE A 563 -34.01 57.97 -96.51
N GLN A 564 -34.59 58.16 -95.33
CA GLN A 564 -35.55 59.23 -95.06
C GLN A 564 -34.86 60.31 -94.23
N SER A 565 -34.65 61.49 -94.81
CA SER A 565 -34.19 62.66 -94.05
C SER A 565 -35.39 63.49 -93.65
N VAL A 566 -35.62 63.63 -92.34
CA VAL A 566 -36.70 64.45 -91.78
C VAL A 566 -36.07 65.72 -91.24
N ASN A 567 -36.38 66.87 -91.84
CA ASN A 567 -35.90 68.22 -91.44
C ASN A 567 -34.37 68.47 -91.55
N ALA A 568 -33.66 67.74 -92.40
CA ALA A 568 -32.25 68.02 -92.70
C ALA A 568 -31.89 67.73 -94.17
N ASN A 569 -30.85 68.41 -94.68
CA ASN A 569 -30.31 68.16 -96.01
C ASN A 569 -29.33 66.97 -95.97
N ILE A 570 -29.46 66.02 -96.92
CA ILE A 570 -28.37 65.09 -97.22
C ILE A 570 -27.30 65.90 -97.96
N THR A 571 -26.25 66.28 -97.24
CA THR A 571 -25.12 67.02 -97.82
C THR A 571 -23.99 66.03 -98.12
N LEU A 572 -23.65 65.88 -99.40
CA LEU A 572 -22.51 65.08 -99.83
C LEU A 572 -21.33 66.02 -100.06
N ASP A 573 -20.33 65.98 -99.17
CA ASP A 573 -19.09 66.73 -99.39
C ASP A 573 -18.17 65.92 -100.33
N LYS A 574 -17.97 66.43 -101.55
CA LYS A 574 -17.03 65.94 -102.59
C LYS A 574 -17.39 64.64 -103.34
N GLY A 575 -18.67 64.29 -103.45
CA GLY A 575 -19.13 63.17 -104.29
C GLY A 575 -20.45 63.44 -105.02
N ASN A 576 -20.60 62.93 -106.24
CA ASN A 576 -21.85 62.99 -106.99
C ASN A 576 -22.91 62.10 -106.33
N LEU A 577 -24.12 62.63 -106.09
CA LEU A 577 -25.28 61.80 -105.77
C LEU A 577 -25.70 61.06 -107.05
N VAL A 578 -25.29 59.80 -107.17
CA VAL A 578 -25.72 58.95 -108.29
C VAL A 578 -27.11 58.39 -107.99
N LEU A 579 -28.14 59.15 -108.36
CA LEU A 579 -29.53 58.67 -108.36
C LEU A 579 -29.75 57.77 -109.59
N ARG A 580 -29.37 56.50 -109.48
CA ARG A 580 -29.71 55.50 -110.50
C ARG A 580 -31.12 54.97 -110.26
N ASN A 581 -32.12 55.57 -110.90
CA ASN A 581 -33.42 54.95 -111.00
C ASN A 581 -33.36 53.82 -112.06
N LEU A 582 -32.96 52.62 -111.62
CA LEU A 582 -32.94 51.39 -112.42
C LEU A 582 -34.37 50.85 -112.57
N GLY A 583 -35.19 51.54 -113.36
CA GLY A 583 -36.55 51.10 -113.65
C GLY A 583 -37.35 52.17 -114.37
N VAL A 584 -37.67 51.90 -115.64
CA VAL A 584 -38.70 52.49 -116.52
C VAL A 584 -38.12 53.14 -117.78
N ALA A 585 -38.64 52.66 -118.91
CA ALA A 585 -38.23 52.93 -120.28
C ALA A 585 -38.25 54.42 -120.66
N ASN A 586 -37.07 54.90 -121.06
CA ASN A 586 -36.84 55.91 -122.09
C ASN A 586 -37.55 57.28 -121.96
N THR A 587 -37.34 57.99 -120.84
CA THR A 587 -37.31 59.47 -120.78
C THR A 587 -36.37 60.02 -119.69
N THR A 588 -35.31 59.29 -119.31
CA THR A 588 -34.38 59.74 -118.25
C THR A 588 -33.65 61.02 -118.65
N GLN A 589 -34.02 62.10 -117.96
CA GLN A 589 -33.33 63.38 -117.96
C GLN A 589 -32.29 63.38 -116.83
N GLU A 590 -31.02 63.36 -117.19
CA GLU A 590 -29.93 63.66 -116.26
C GLU A 590 -29.85 65.19 -116.15
N ARG A 591 -30.22 65.74 -114.98
CA ARG A 591 -30.24 67.19 -114.74
C ARG A 591 -28.98 67.58 -113.97
N TRP A 592 -28.13 68.40 -114.58
CA TRP A 592 -27.03 69.06 -113.91
C TRP A 592 -27.46 70.47 -113.50
N LEU A 593 -27.26 70.79 -112.22
CA LEU A 593 -27.64 72.05 -111.59
C LEU A 593 -26.41 72.94 -111.44
N ASP A 594 -26.55 74.26 -111.56
CA ASP A 594 -25.48 75.21 -111.21
C ASP A 594 -25.34 75.37 -109.69
N GLY A 595 -24.35 76.17 -109.27
CA GLY A 595 -24.12 76.49 -107.86
C GLY A 595 -25.28 77.21 -107.16
N ASN A 596 -26.31 77.66 -107.90
CA ASN A 596 -27.53 78.26 -107.37
C ASN A 596 -28.73 77.30 -107.45
N GLY A 597 -28.52 76.03 -107.78
CA GLY A 597 -29.57 75.02 -107.86
C GLY A 597 -30.50 75.17 -109.06
N ARG A 598 -30.13 75.94 -110.10
CA ARG A 598 -30.88 76.03 -111.36
C ARG A 598 -30.39 74.96 -112.34
N VAL A 599 -31.31 74.33 -113.05
CA VAL A 599 -30.97 73.29 -114.04
C VAL A 599 -30.27 73.96 -115.22
N VAL A 600 -28.97 73.72 -115.36
CA VAL A 600 -28.13 74.32 -116.42
C VAL A 600 -27.91 73.38 -117.59
N ALA A 601 -28.00 72.08 -117.37
CA ALA A 601 -28.00 71.14 -118.49
C ALA A 601 -28.92 69.97 -118.18
N VAL A 602 -29.66 69.57 -119.20
CA VAL A 602 -30.40 68.32 -119.19
C VAL A 602 -29.90 67.45 -120.33
N ARG A 603 -29.29 66.33 -119.97
CA ARG A 603 -28.93 65.28 -120.93
C ARG A 603 -30.06 64.25 -120.96
N TYR A 604 -30.60 63.99 -122.14
CA TYR A 604 -31.56 62.91 -122.33
C TYR A 604 -31.35 62.26 -123.70
N TRP A 605 -31.75 60.99 -123.82
CA TRP A 605 -31.67 60.25 -125.07
C TRP A 605 -32.96 60.46 -125.87
N ASN A 606 -32.89 60.94 -127.12
CA ASN A 606 -34.09 61.23 -127.93
C ASN A 606 -34.51 60.07 -128.86
N GLY A 607 -33.91 58.89 -128.71
CA GLY A 607 -34.19 57.70 -129.51
C GLY A 607 -33.27 57.51 -130.73
N THR A 608 -32.60 58.55 -131.21
CA THR A 608 -31.63 58.44 -132.33
C THR A 608 -30.26 59.04 -132.02
N ALA A 609 -30.19 59.99 -131.08
CA ALA A 609 -28.94 60.52 -130.54
C ALA A 609 -29.11 60.99 -129.09
N LEU A 610 -27.97 61.15 -128.41
CA LEU A 610 -27.93 61.79 -127.10
C LEU A 610 -28.08 63.29 -127.29
N VAL A 611 -29.16 63.86 -126.75
CA VAL A 611 -29.44 65.29 -126.82
C VAL A 611 -29.02 65.92 -125.49
N LEU A 612 -28.10 66.87 -125.58
CA LEU A 612 -27.75 67.74 -124.46
C LEU A 612 -28.43 69.07 -124.69
N ASN A 613 -29.44 69.38 -123.88
CA ASN A 613 -30.06 70.70 -123.87
C ASN A 613 -29.40 71.52 -122.76
N VAL A 614 -28.56 72.47 -123.17
CA VAL A 614 -27.94 73.45 -122.27
C VAL A 614 -28.72 74.74 -122.45
N THR A 615 -29.48 75.15 -121.44
CA THR A 615 -30.12 76.48 -121.41
C THR A 615 -29.09 77.46 -120.88
N GLY A 616 -28.76 78.47 -121.70
CA GLY A 616 -27.91 79.59 -121.32
C GLY A 616 -28.51 80.45 -120.22
#